data_AF-A0A7S2KZR2-F1
#
_entry.id   AF-A0A7S2KZR2-F1
#
_cell.length_a   1.000
_cell.length_b   1.000
_cell.length_c   1.000
_cell.angle_alpha   90.00
_cell.angle_beta   90.00
_cell.angle_gamma   90.00
#
_symmetry.space_group_name_H-M   'P 1'
#
loop_
_entity.id
_entity.type
_entity.pdbx_description
1 polymer ?
#
loop_
_entity_poly.entity_id
_entity_poly.type
_entity_poly.pdbx_seq_one_letter_code
_entity_poly.pdbx_strand_id
1 'polypeptide(L)'
;NCVINPLTAIHGVKNGQLLSLEKTERTITCILEELSSIAILEMESFIQAEEDVEVQAHLQRSIREELSVDFLKSFVTKVMTDTSDNISSMLQDVNAKRTTEVRFLNGYVAHLGKEKYSIDCQYNKDMCNRVE
;
A
#
# COMPACT_ATOMS: atom_id res chain seq x y z
N ASN A 1 -1.58 -2.41 5.06
CA ASN A 1 -2.95 -1.87 5.26
C ASN A 1 -3.55 -1.26 4.00
N CYS A 2 -2.83 -0.43 3.23
CA CYS A 2 -3.35 0.19 1.99
C CYS A 2 -3.87 -0.79 0.91
N VAL A 3 -3.52 -2.08 1.02
CA VAL A 3 -3.99 -3.12 0.09
C VAL A 3 -5.11 -3.95 0.70
N ILE A 4 -4.79 -4.73 1.74
CA ILE A 4 -5.71 -5.73 2.31
C ILE A 4 -6.97 -5.09 2.90
N ASN A 5 -6.84 -4.02 3.70
CA ASN A 5 -7.98 -3.42 4.40
C ASN A 5 -9.04 -2.86 3.45
N PRO A 6 -8.72 -1.99 2.48
CA PRO A 6 -9.74 -1.49 1.56
C PRO A 6 -10.28 -2.58 0.64
N LEU A 7 -9.45 -3.50 0.15
CA LEU A 7 -9.95 -4.56 -0.75
C LEU A 7 -10.89 -5.53 -0.04
N THR A 8 -10.57 -5.94 1.20
CA THR A 8 -11.49 -6.76 2.01
C THR A 8 -12.79 -6.00 2.31
N ALA A 9 -12.72 -4.71 2.62
CA ALA A 9 -13.89 -3.87 2.85
C ALA A 9 -14.79 -3.74 1.61
N ILE A 10 -14.20 -3.49 0.44
CA ILE A 10 -14.92 -3.36 -0.84
C ILE A 10 -15.57 -4.67 -1.26
N HIS A 11 -14.88 -5.79 -1.08
CA HIS A 11 -15.37 -7.10 -1.53
C HIS A 11 -16.21 -7.85 -0.48
N GLY A 12 -16.18 -7.42 0.78
CA GLY A 12 -16.89 -8.09 1.87
C GLY A 12 -16.30 -9.46 2.24
N VAL A 13 -14.98 -9.61 2.14
CA VAL A 13 -14.29 -10.91 2.29
C VAL A 13 -13.19 -10.86 3.34
N LYS A 14 -12.81 -12.03 3.89
CA LYS A 14 -11.64 -12.19 4.75
C LYS A 14 -10.33 -12.04 3.98
N ASN A 15 -9.23 -11.81 4.69
CA ASN A 15 -7.91 -11.55 4.10
C ASN A 15 -7.49 -12.61 3.06
N GLY A 16 -7.59 -13.90 3.38
CA GLY A 16 -7.14 -14.99 2.50
C GLY A 16 -7.99 -15.17 1.25
N GLN A 17 -9.26 -14.73 1.30
CA GLN A 17 -10.17 -14.82 0.16
C GLN A 17 -9.83 -13.83 -0.95
N LEU A 18 -9.01 -12.80 -0.69
CA LEU A 18 -8.52 -11.90 -1.75
C LEU A 18 -7.65 -12.64 -2.78
N LEU A 19 -6.99 -13.74 -2.38
CA LEU A 19 -6.11 -14.52 -3.26
C LEU A 19 -6.87 -15.26 -4.37
N SER A 20 -8.18 -15.52 -4.19
CA SER A 20 -9.01 -16.21 -5.19
C SER A 20 -9.77 -15.27 -6.13
N LEU A 21 -9.63 -13.95 -5.94
CA LEU A 21 -10.30 -12.94 -6.76
C LEU A 21 -9.41 -12.54 -7.94
N GLU A 22 -9.73 -13.00 -9.15
CA GLU A 22 -8.94 -12.75 -10.36
C GLU A 22 -8.69 -11.25 -10.65
N LYS A 23 -9.67 -10.39 -10.31
CA LYS A 23 -9.59 -8.95 -10.61
C LYS A 23 -8.73 -8.15 -9.62
N THR A 24 -8.38 -8.72 -8.47
CA THR A 24 -7.62 -7.99 -7.44
C THR A 24 -6.13 -7.97 -7.71
N GLU A 25 -5.56 -8.95 -8.41
CA GLU A 25 -4.11 -9.00 -8.64
C GLU A 25 -3.59 -7.72 -9.31
N ARG A 26 -4.22 -7.31 -10.42
CA ARG A 26 -3.85 -6.05 -11.11
C ARG A 26 -4.00 -4.84 -10.20
N THR A 27 -5.09 -4.78 -9.42
CA THR A 27 -5.33 -3.65 -8.50
C THR A 27 -4.27 -3.60 -7.39
N ILE A 28 -3.89 -4.76 -6.84
CA ILE A 28 -2.83 -4.89 -5.83
C ILE A 28 -1.51 -4.38 -6.41
N THR A 29 -1.13 -4.83 -7.60
CA THR A 29 0.12 -4.38 -8.26
C THR A 29 0.14 -2.87 -8.43
N CYS A 30 -0.93 -2.26 -8.97
CA CYS A 30 -0.94 -0.81 -9.18
C CYS A 30 -0.92 0.00 -7.87
N ILE A 31 -1.62 -0.45 -6.82
CA ILE A 31 -1.54 0.18 -5.49
C ILE A 31 -0.11 0.11 -4.95
N LEU A 32 0.57 -1.03 -5.13
CA LEU A 32 1.95 -1.23 -4.67
C LEU A 32 2.98 -0.46 -5.49
N GLU A 33 2.79 -0.30 -6.79
CA GLU A 33 3.64 0.52 -7.66
C GLU A 33 3.64 2.00 -7.21
N GLU A 34 2.44 2.55 -6.96
CA GLU A 34 2.29 3.89 -6.44
C GLU A 34 2.94 4.03 -5.06
N LEU A 35 2.62 3.12 -4.14
CA LEU A 35 3.13 3.15 -2.77
C LEU A 35 4.66 2.99 -2.74
N SER A 36 5.21 2.05 -3.49
CA SER A 36 6.65 1.83 -3.64
C SER A 36 7.36 3.08 -4.14
N SER A 37 6.83 3.71 -5.19
CA SER A 37 7.40 4.93 -5.75
C SER A 37 7.45 6.07 -4.73
N ILE A 38 6.34 6.31 -4.02
CA ILE A 38 6.28 7.36 -3.00
C ILE A 38 7.20 7.04 -1.83
N ALA A 39 7.20 5.80 -1.34
CA ALA A 39 8.01 5.40 -0.19
C ALA A 39 9.52 5.48 -0.49
N ILE A 40 9.95 5.09 -1.69
CA ILE A 40 11.36 5.23 -2.12
C ILE A 40 11.75 6.71 -2.16
N LEU A 41 10.93 7.56 -2.78
CA LEU A 41 11.23 9.01 -2.87
C LEU A 41 11.26 9.69 -1.51
N GLU A 42 10.41 9.27 -0.57
CA GLU A 42 10.47 9.74 0.82
C GLU A 42 11.79 9.33 1.47
N MET A 43 12.12 8.05 1.43
CA MET A 43 13.32 7.52 2.06
C MET A 43 14.59 8.13 1.46
N GLU A 44 14.67 8.23 0.14
CA GLU A 44 15.82 8.82 -0.54
C GLU A 44 16.02 10.30 -0.22
N SER A 45 14.94 11.04 0.08
CA SER A 45 15.06 12.43 0.51
C SER A 45 15.79 12.58 1.85
N PHE A 46 15.73 11.56 2.72
CA PHE A 46 16.51 11.52 3.97
C PHE A 46 17.95 11.05 3.73
N ILE A 47 18.16 10.10 2.80
CA ILE A 47 19.49 9.57 2.49
C ILE A 47 20.39 10.65 1.84
N GLN A 48 19.82 11.60 1.12
CA GLN A 48 20.60 12.71 0.51
C GLN A 48 21.35 13.58 1.53
N ALA A 49 21.02 13.48 2.82
CA ALA A 49 21.74 14.18 3.88
C ALA A 49 23.02 13.43 4.34
N GLU A 50 23.24 12.19 3.90
CA GLU A 50 24.45 11.42 4.20
C GLU A 50 25.62 11.89 3.33
N GLU A 51 26.77 12.16 3.96
CA GLU A 51 27.96 12.67 3.27
C GLU A 51 28.82 11.55 2.70
N ASP A 52 28.78 10.36 3.32
CA ASP A 52 29.53 9.20 2.85
C ASP A 52 28.84 8.55 1.64
N VAL A 53 29.49 8.67 0.48
CA VAL A 53 28.99 8.19 -0.80
C VAL A 53 28.81 6.67 -0.83
N GLU A 54 29.66 5.89 -0.15
CA GLU A 54 29.54 4.43 -0.13
C GLU A 54 28.35 4.01 0.72
N VAL A 55 28.17 4.64 1.88
CA VAL A 55 27.02 4.44 2.77
C VAL A 55 25.73 4.85 2.06
N GLN A 56 25.72 6.00 1.39
CA GLN A 56 24.60 6.51 0.61
C GLN A 56 24.16 5.49 -0.47
N ALA A 57 25.11 4.97 -1.25
CA ALA A 57 24.83 4.00 -2.30
C ALA A 57 24.30 2.67 -1.73
N HIS A 58 24.83 2.22 -0.58
CA HIS A 58 24.36 1.01 0.10
C HIS A 58 22.92 1.17 0.61
N LEU A 59 22.62 2.29 1.29
CA LEU A 59 21.27 2.60 1.77
C LEU A 59 20.25 2.66 0.64
N GLN A 60 20.57 3.36 -0.46
CA GLN A 60 19.69 3.46 -1.63
C GLN A 60 19.39 2.09 -2.23
N ARG A 61 20.42 1.23 -2.35
CA ARG A 61 20.25 -0.13 -2.86
C ARG A 61 19.33 -0.96 -1.96
N SER A 62 19.58 -0.97 -0.65
CA SER A 62 18.78 -1.73 0.31
C SER A 62 17.31 -1.29 0.30
N ILE A 63 17.05 0.02 0.30
CA ILE A 63 15.69 0.56 0.29
C ILE A 63 14.95 0.20 -1.00
N ARG A 64 15.61 0.27 -2.16
CA ARG A 64 15.00 -0.13 -3.44
C ARG A 64 14.68 -1.61 -3.52
N GLU A 65 15.47 -2.46 -2.87
CA GLU A 65 15.23 -3.90 -2.78
C GLU A 65 14.04 -4.21 -1.86
N GLU A 66 14.02 -3.65 -0.65
CA GLU A 66 12.96 -3.89 0.35
C GLU A 66 11.61 -3.25 -0.02
N LEU A 67 11.63 -2.13 -0.76
CA LEU A 67 10.43 -1.46 -1.24
C LEU A 67 10.08 -1.85 -2.67
N SER A 68 10.77 -2.82 -3.28
CA SER A 68 10.42 -3.30 -4.61
C SER A 68 9.00 -3.86 -4.64
N VAL A 69 8.32 -3.67 -5.78
CA VAL A 69 6.95 -4.16 -5.96
C VAL A 69 6.87 -5.68 -5.76
N ASP A 70 7.88 -6.43 -6.21
CA ASP A 70 7.94 -7.89 -6.06
C ASP A 70 8.06 -8.31 -4.58
N PHE A 71 8.92 -7.63 -3.81
CA PHE A 71 9.05 -7.89 -2.37
C PHE A 71 7.73 -7.56 -1.65
N LEU A 72 7.17 -6.38 -1.91
CA LEU A 72 5.92 -5.94 -1.28
C LEU A 72 4.75 -6.86 -1.66
N LYS A 73 4.65 -7.30 -2.91
CA LYS A 73 3.61 -8.23 -3.37
C LYS A 73 3.75 -9.58 -2.68
N SER A 74 4.98 -10.08 -2.55
CA SER A 74 5.27 -11.31 -1.80
C SER A 74 4.89 -11.17 -0.33
N PHE A 75 5.24 -10.04 0.30
CA PHE A 75 4.91 -9.75 1.69
C PHE A 75 3.39 -9.67 1.92
N VAL A 76 2.66 -8.92 1.10
CA VAL A 76 1.20 -8.82 1.20
C VAL A 76 0.54 -10.18 0.98
N THR A 77 1.00 -10.97 0.01
CA THR A 77 0.51 -12.34 -0.24
C THR A 77 0.73 -13.25 0.96
N LYS A 78 1.91 -13.16 1.58
CA LYS A 78 2.22 -13.88 2.81
C LYS A 78 1.26 -13.49 3.94
N VAL A 79 1.05 -12.19 4.17
CA VAL A 79 0.09 -11.71 5.19
C VAL A 79 -1.33 -12.21 4.91
N MET A 80 -1.79 -12.16 3.66
CA MET A 80 -3.10 -12.71 3.28
C MET A 80 -3.21 -14.21 3.58
N THR A 81 -2.13 -14.96 3.39
CA THR A 81 -2.07 -16.40 3.70
C THR A 81 -2.04 -16.67 5.21
N ASP A 82 -1.11 -16.05 5.92
CA ASP A 82 -0.86 -16.26 7.35
C ASP A 82 -2.06 -15.80 8.20
N THR A 83 -2.83 -14.83 7.71
CA THR A 83 -4.02 -14.29 8.38
C THR A 83 -5.30 -14.60 7.62
N SER A 84 -5.35 -15.73 6.90
CA SER A 84 -6.42 -16.05 5.95
C SER A 84 -7.84 -15.89 6.49
N ASP A 85 -8.06 -16.30 7.73
CA ASP A 85 -9.37 -16.25 8.40
C ASP A 85 -9.74 -14.89 9.01
N ASN A 86 -8.83 -13.92 9.00
CA ASN A 86 -8.99 -12.63 9.63
C ASN A 86 -9.93 -11.70 8.83
N ILE A 87 -10.78 -10.98 9.55
CA ILE A 87 -11.62 -9.90 9.04
C ILE A 87 -10.93 -8.58 9.36
N SER A 88 -10.60 -7.78 8.34
CA SER A 88 -9.89 -6.51 8.54
C SER A 88 -10.72 -5.51 9.37
N SER A 89 -10.03 -4.61 10.10
CA SER A 89 -10.65 -3.49 10.84
C SER A 89 -11.58 -2.68 9.94
N MET A 90 -11.13 -2.35 8.74
CA MET A 90 -11.89 -1.56 7.79
C MET A 90 -13.18 -2.24 7.32
N LEU A 91 -13.16 -3.56 7.08
CA LEU A 91 -14.39 -4.30 6.77
C LEU A 91 -15.35 -4.31 7.97
N GLN A 92 -14.84 -4.43 9.19
CA GLN A 92 -15.66 -4.34 10.40
C GLN A 92 -16.32 -2.96 10.52
N ASP A 93 -15.58 -1.88 10.23
CA ASP A 93 -16.11 -0.51 10.26
C ASP A 93 -17.18 -0.28 9.19
N VAL A 94 -16.96 -0.75 7.95
CA VAL A 94 -17.97 -0.70 6.89
C VAL A 94 -19.26 -1.43 7.30
N ASN A 95 -19.13 -2.65 7.82
CA ASN A 95 -20.29 -3.43 8.30
C ASN A 95 -21.03 -2.74 9.47
N ALA A 96 -20.28 -2.07 10.34
CA ALA A 96 -20.82 -1.32 11.46
C ALA A 96 -21.27 0.11 11.10
N LYS A 97 -21.16 0.53 9.82
CA LYS A 97 -21.42 1.90 9.34
C LYS A 97 -20.64 2.97 10.11
N ARG A 98 -19.40 2.65 10.49
CA ARG A 98 -18.46 3.58 11.13
C ARG A 98 -17.54 4.20 10.09
N THR A 99 -16.95 5.34 10.45
CA THR A 99 -15.87 5.95 9.66
C THR A 99 -14.68 5.00 9.59
N THR A 100 -14.06 4.89 8.42
CA THR A 100 -12.89 4.03 8.20
C THR A 100 -11.58 4.82 8.22
N GLU A 101 -10.47 4.11 8.35
CA GLU A 101 -9.11 4.67 8.27
C GLU A 101 -8.60 4.87 6.81
N VAL A 102 -9.43 4.63 5.78
CA VAL A 102 -8.97 4.59 4.36
C VAL A 102 -8.32 5.89 3.90
N ARG A 103 -8.84 7.05 4.34
CA ARG A 103 -8.28 8.36 4.01
C ARG A 103 -6.92 8.62 4.66
N PHE A 104 -6.69 8.08 5.85
CA PHE A 104 -5.40 8.19 6.54
C PHE A 104 -4.34 7.23 5.98
N LEU A 105 -4.77 6.17 5.29
CA LEU A 105 -3.89 5.20 4.67
C LEU A 105 -3.68 5.51 3.18
N ASN A 106 -4.65 5.14 2.35
CA ASN A 106 -4.57 5.32 0.91
C ASN A 106 -4.68 6.79 0.51
N GLY A 107 -5.55 7.54 1.19
CA GLY A 107 -5.71 8.98 0.94
C GLY A 107 -4.43 9.76 1.24
N TYR A 108 -3.68 9.36 2.26
CA TYR A 108 -2.39 9.96 2.60
C TYR A 108 -1.34 9.71 1.50
N VAL A 109 -1.22 8.47 1.00
CA VAL A 109 -0.31 8.15 -0.12
C VAL A 109 -0.66 8.99 -1.35
N ALA A 110 -1.95 9.09 -1.70
CA ALA A 110 -2.38 9.87 -2.84
C ALA A 110 -2.17 11.38 -2.68
N HIS A 111 -2.38 11.90 -1.47
CA HIS A 111 -2.06 13.28 -1.15
C HIS A 111 -0.56 13.56 -1.27
N LEU A 112 0.27 12.70 -0.69
CA LEU A 112 1.72 12.86 -0.71
C LEU A 112 2.29 12.80 -2.13
N GLY A 113 1.85 11.82 -2.92
CA GLY A 113 2.25 11.68 -4.31
C GLY A 113 1.94 12.94 -5.12
N LYS A 114 0.73 13.46 -4.99
CA LYS A 114 0.32 14.67 -5.70
C LYS A 114 1.07 15.92 -5.24
N GLU A 115 1.07 16.19 -3.93
CA GLU A 115 1.51 17.49 -3.39
C GLU A 115 3.03 17.61 -3.30
N LYS A 116 3.75 16.52 -2.98
CA LYS A 116 5.20 16.56 -2.81
C LYS A 116 5.97 16.12 -4.06
N TYR A 117 5.44 15.13 -4.78
CA TYR A 117 6.18 14.46 -5.85
C TYR A 117 5.59 14.67 -7.25
N SER A 118 4.43 15.32 -7.37
CA SER A 118 3.69 15.46 -8.64
C SER A 118 3.42 14.12 -9.34
N ILE A 119 3.26 13.05 -8.56
CA ILE A 119 2.91 11.70 -9.03
C ILE A 119 1.42 11.47 -8.78
N ASP A 120 0.70 11.07 -9.82
CA ASP A 120 -0.69 10.69 -9.68
C ASP A 120 -0.81 9.27 -9.11
N CYS A 121 -1.36 9.15 -7.90
CA CYS A 121 -1.63 7.86 -7.26
C CYS A 121 -3.13 7.55 -7.31
N GLN A 122 -3.65 7.42 -8.52
CA GLN A 122 -5.06 7.24 -8.79
C GLN A 122 -5.63 5.95 -8.16
N TYR A 123 -4.87 4.85 -8.09
CA TYR A 123 -5.35 3.60 -7.51
C TYR A 123 -5.50 3.68 -5.99
N ASN A 124 -4.55 4.32 -5.29
CA ASN A 124 -4.70 4.62 -3.87
C ASN A 124 -5.86 5.58 -3.62
N LYS A 125 -5.99 6.64 -4.45
CA LYS A 125 -7.13 7.57 -4.35
C LYS A 125 -8.47 6.86 -4.53
N ASP A 126 -8.57 5.93 -5.47
CA ASP A 126 -9.78 5.17 -5.76
C ASP A 126 -10.21 4.24 -4.63
N MET A 127 -9.29 3.78 -3.79
CA MET A 127 -9.67 3.03 -2.58
C MET A 127 -10.55 3.86 -1.65
N CYS A 128 -10.27 5.17 -1.52
CA CYS A 128 -11.08 6.05 -0.69
C CYS A 128 -12.51 6.17 -1.21
N ASN A 129 -12.67 6.33 -2.52
CA ASN A 129 -13.98 6.50 -3.18
C ASN A 129 -14.80 5.21 -3.25
N ARG A 130 -14.16 4.05 -3.09
CA ARG A 130 -14.84 2.74 -3.17
C ARG A 130 -15.22 2.18 -1.80
N VAL A 131 -14.51 2.60 -0.75
CA VAL A 131 -14.81 2.21 0.63
C VAL A 131 -15.89 3.10 1.25
N GLU A 132 -15.90 4.39 0.90
CA GLU A 132 -16.85 5.41 1.39
C GLU A 132 -17.82 5.85 0.30
#